data_AF-A0A0C4F293-F1
#
_entry.id   AF-A0A0C4F293-F1
#
_cell.length_a   1.000
_cell.length_b   1.000
_cell.length_c   1.000
_cell.angle_alpha   90.00
_cell.angle_beta   90.00
_cell.angle_gamma   90.00
#
_symmetry.space_group_name_H-M   'P 1'
#
loop_
_entity.id
_entity.type
_entity.pdbx_description
1 polymer ?
#
loop_
_entity_poly.entity_id
_entity_poly.type
_entity_poly.pdbx_seq_one_letter_code
_entity_poly.pdbx_strand_id
1 'polypeptide(L)'
;LELAEPIVQKLNELATAGSIAYDSSVKKEVMFMTFMLAFVGDSPMAAEVTNTPNPGTSNNSCCMCRLQCPQGEERCTMEYLRQFFGHPHMPPPRTWQETIDNTYELWEKSQSGTQKEFERKHQAYGIRDRINFALIDLKRSDYEERLRIVKMQADTPKRMINPFAHLIAFDGCKDTPIEILHVRLLGFVKYLWKDFMGQLKECDHPELEACWRAFNTEGMNGPPIQPQSMIQYYKSLIGKEFRLILQATPLVLFPMMNEQQQEIWTSLCQIASMAFQTHINNMDKFIWEMENLIHLFLYHVCIMNGRWANKPKFHHILHLPESICRYGPASLFATEKFESFNGVIRNASIHSNRQSPGRDIDTCFNNFNIISLLLSGAILYDHEHLRYFQASEVQALFDNNVFIQKSMGYNSHWFGSSQLKPTIHGHRGARKAGELVPVPLLRNFPTLLITKVQAVKLDDKEVIRDGTFVLTQYRMFPNGIIGCVDSIWEVGNNQFYAKIQRCIKSGTQPENQMAILVRELSFIMSLHR
;
A
#
# COMPACT_ATOMS: atom_id res chain seq x y z
N LEU A 1 -4.19 -1.13 -22.34
CA LEU A 1 -4.71 0.17 -22.81
C LEU A 1 -5.87 0.08 -23.80
N GLU A 2 -6.08 -1.05 -24.49
CA GLU A 2 -7.13 -1.17 -25.54
C GLU A 2 -8.56 -0.89 -25.04
N LEU A 3 -8.87 -1.22 -23.78
CA LEU A 3 -10.17 -0.91 -23.15
C LEU A 3 -10.21 0.48 -22.48
N ALA A 4 -9.12 1.25 -22.50
CA ALA A 4 -9.04 2.52 -21.78
C ALA A 4 -9.81 3.65 -22.48
N GLU A 5 -9.97 3.59 -23.81
CA GLU A 5 -10.66 4.61 -24.60
C GLU A 5 -12.10 4.88 -24.10
N PRO A 6 -13.00 3.88 -24.00
CA PRO A 6 -14.35 4.12 -23.47
C PRO A 6 -14.36 4.53 -22.00
N ILE A 7 -13.39 4.08 -21.20
CA ILE A 7 -13.27 4.47 -19.79
C ILE A 7 -12.90 5.95 -19.67
N VAL A 8 -11.88 6.40 -20.40
CA VAL A 8 -11.45 7.81 -20.42
C VAL A 8 -12.58 8.70 -20.95
N GLN A 9 -13.27 8.27 -22.00
CA GLN A 9 -14.43 9.00 -22.49
C GLN A 9 -15.48 9.18 -21.39
N LYS A 10 -15.83 8.10 -20.68
CA LYS A 10 -16.85 8.17 -19.63
C LYS A 10 -16.42 9.03 -18.44
N LEU A 11 -15.15 8.95 -18.05
CA LEU A 11 -14.60 9.81 -17.01
C LEU A 11 -14.61 11.28 -17.42
N ASN A 12 -14.29 11.59 -18.67
CA ASN A 12 -14.36 12.95 -19.20
C ASN A 12 -15.80 13.48 -19.21
N GLU A 13 -16.78 12.66 -19.61
CA GLU A 13 -18.21 13.00 -19.51
C GLU A 13 -18.60 13.32 -18.06
N LEU A 14 -18.24 12.45 -17.11
CA LEU A 14 -18.52 12.67 -15.68
C LEU A 14 -17.80 13.90 -15.10
N ALA A 15 -16.61 14.24 -15.61
CA ALA A 15 -15.85 15.41 -15.18
C ALA A 15 -16.34 16.73 -15.77
N THR A 16 -17.11 16.70 -16.86
CA THR A 16 -17.53 17.92 -17.60
C THR A 16 -19.04 18.13 -17.58
N ALA A 17 -19.81 17.10 -17.89
CA ALA A 17 -21.28 17.13 -17.89
C ALA A 17 -21.87 16.60 -16.57
N GLY A 18 -21.12 15.76 -15.84
CA GLY A 18 -21.64 15.06 -14.67
C GLY A 18 -22.63 13.96 -15.04
N SER A 19 -23.29 13.41 -14.02
CA SER A 19 -24.42 12.49 -14.18
C SER A 19 -25.42 12.72 -13.06
N ILE A 20 -26.68 12.42 -13.33
CA ILE A 20 -27.72 12.43 -12.29
C ILE A 20 -27.69 11.10 -11.55
N ALA A 21 -27.75 11.15 -10.22
CA ALA A 21 -27.99 10.00 -9.36
C ALA A 21 -29.01 10.38 -8.29
N TYR A 22 -29.72 9.39 -7.76
CA TYR A 22 -30.60 9.61 -6.62
C TYR A 22 -29.80 9.51 -5.32
N ASP A 23 -29.77 10.59 -4.54
CA ASP A 23 -29.14 10.60 -3.22
C ASP A 23 -30.18 10.19 -2.17
N SER A 24 -29.94 9.04 -1.54
CA SER A 24 -30.83 8.47 -0.53
C SER A 24 -30.88 9.28 0.77
N SER A 25 -29.83 10.06 1.08
CA SER A 25 -29.76 10.88 2.28
C SER A 25 -30.65 12.13 2.18
N VAL A 26 -30.67 12.78 1.02
CA VAL A 26 -31.50 13.97 0.77
C VAL A 26 -32.80 13.66 0.03
N LYS A 27 -32.99 12.41 -0.40
CA LYS A 27 -34.16 11.89 -1.13
C LYS A 27 -34.50 12.68 -2.39
N LYS A 28 -33.47 13.02 -3.17
CA LYS A 28 -33.60 13.81 -4.41
C LYS A 28 -32.59 13.33 -5.45
N GLU A 29 -32.93 13.59 -6.70
CA GLU A 29 -31.94 13.59 -7.78
C GLU A 29 -30.90 14.68 -7.53
N VAL A 30 -29.63 14.28 -7.60
CA VAL A 30 -28.48 15.18 -7.50
C VAL A 30 -27.59 14.97 -8.72
N MET A 31 -27.00 16.05 -9.21
CA MET A 31 -25.93 15.98 -10.19
C MET A 31 -24.63 15.72 -9.46
N PHE A 32 -23.94 14.64 -9.82
CA PHE A 32 -22.60 14.35 -9.33
C PHE A 32 -21.59 14.45 -10.47
N MET A 33 -20.37 14.84 -10.12
CA MET A 33 -19.23 14.92 -11.03
C MET A 33 -18.07 14.17 -10.42
N THR A 34 -17.24 13.55 -11.26
CA THR A 34 -16.07 12.80 -10.81
C THR A 34 -14.88 13.12 -11.67
N PHE A 35 -13.71 13.26 -11.05
CA PHE A 35 -12.42 13.38 -11.72
C PHE A 35 -11.46 12.34 -11.15
N MET A 36 -10.44 11.99 -11.92
CA MET A 36 -9.41 11.07 -11.44
C MET A 36 -8.50 11.80 -10.46
N LEU A 37 -8.45 11.35 -9.21
CA LEU A 37 -7.54 11.91 -8.21
C LEU A 37 -6.09 11.49 -8.46
N ALA A 38 -5.88 10.20 -8.72
CA ALA A 38 -4.56 9.62 -9.00
C ALA A 38 -4.72 8.29 -9.74
N PHE A 39 -3.70 7.92 -10.51
CA PHE A 39 -3.51 6.58 -11.04
C PHE A 39 -2.52 5.82 -10.16
N VAL A 40 -3.01 4.78 -9.48
CA VAL A 40 -2.20 3.95 -8.57
C VAL A 40 -1.97 2.59 -9.23
N GLY A 41 -0.72 2.32 -9.60
CA GLY A 41 -0.31 1.08 -10.27
C GLY A 41 1.15 0.76 -9.99
N ASP A 42 1.54 -0.48 -10.26
CA ASP A 42 2.95 -0.88 -10.20
C ASP A 42 3.77 -0.15 -11.27
N SER A 43 5.11 -0.21 -11.18
CA SER A 43 5.98 0.55 -12.09
C SER A 43 5.72 0.27 -13.58
N PRO A 44 5.49 -0.97 -14.04
CA PRO A 44 5.07 -1.25 -15.41
C PRO A 44 3.76 -0.58 -15.82
N MET A 45 2.70 -0.69 -15.01
CA MET A 45 1.40 -0.12 -15.35
C MET A 45 1.43 1.42 -15.35
N ALA A 46 2.09 2.02 -14.35
CA ALA A 46 2.34 3.45 -14.28
C ALA A 46 3.12 3.95 -15.51
N ALA A 47 4.13 3.19 -15.96
CA ALA A 47 4.92 3.53 -17.14
C ALA A 47 4.04 3.54 -18.42
N GLU A 48 3.16 2.56 -18.58
CA GLU A 48 2.23 2.52 -19.73
C GLU A 48 1.25 3.69 -19.74
N VAL A 49 0.68 4.06 -18.59
CA VAL A 49 -0.27 5.18 -18.49
C VAL A 49 0.40 6.53 -18.71
N THR A 50 1.66 6.68 -18.31
CA THR A 50 2.40 7.94 -18.39
C THR A 50 3.28 8.08 -19.63
N ASN A 51 3.11 7.19 -20.62
CA ASN A 51 3.93 7.15 -21.83
C ASN A 51 5.44 7.11 -21.52
N THR A 52 5.82 6.50 -20.41
CA THR A 52 7.22 6.36 -20.01
C THR A 52 7.67 4.90 -20.18
N PRO A 53 8.96 4.66 -20.42
CA PRO A 53 9.51 3.31 -20.48
C PRO A 53 9.56 2.67 -19.09
N ASN A 54 9.44 1.34 -19.03
CA ASN A 54 9.53 0.60 -17.77
C ASN A 54 10.88 0.91 -17.06
N PRO A 55 10.86 1.41 -15.81
CA PRO A 55 12.06 1.87 -15.12
C PRO A 55 13.20 0.86 -15.06
N GLY A 56 12.88 -0.43 -14.86
CA GLY A 56 13.89 -1.48 -14.63
C GLY A 56 14.85 -1.74 -15.78
N THR A 57 14.52 -1.29 -17.00
CA THR A 57 15.28 -1.54 -18.24
C THR A 57 15.53 -0.28 -19.05
N SER A 58 15.28 0.90 -18.45
CA SER A 58 15.25 2.16 -19.18
C SER A 58 16.40 3.10 -18.81
N ASN A 59 16.90 3.83 -19.81
CA ASN A 59 17.78 4.98 -19.63
C ASN A 59 17.01 6.25 -19.18
N ASN A 60 15.68 6.21 -19.16
CA ASN A 60 14.81 7.28 -18.67
C ASN A 60 13.85 6.64 -17.67
N SER A 61 14.32 6.42 -16.44
CA SER A 61 13.64 5.52 -15.50
C SER A 61 12.62 6.22 -14.59
N CYS A 62 12.46 7.54 -14.69
CA CYS A 62 11.53 8.33 -13.88
C CYS A 62 10.44 8.98 -14.75
N CYS A 63 9.18 8.85 -14.32
CA CYS A 63 8.03 9.52 -14.94
C CYS A 63 7.81 10.96 -14.44
N MET A 64 8.40 11.32 -13.29
CA MET A 64 8.22 12.63 -12.64
C MET A 64 9.30 13.64 -13.04
N CYS A 65 10.51 13.19 -13.36
CA CYS A 65 11.64 14.05 -13.75
C CYS A 65 12.42 13.52 -14.95
N ARG A 66 13.33 14.35 -15.46
CA ARG A 66 14.14 14.07 -16.65
C ARG A 66 15.47 13.36 -16.33
N LEU A 67 15.50 12.49 -15.33
CA LEU A 67 16.70 11.70 -15.05
C LEU A 67 17.04 10.81 -16.27
N GLN A 68 18.23 11.02 -16.82
CA GLN A 68 18.81 10.20 -17.87
C GLN A 68 19.90 9.30 -17.26
N CYS A 69 19.65 8.00 -17.25
CA CYS A 69 20.62 6.99 -16.86
C CYS A 69 21.53 6.66 -18.07
N PRO A 70 22.80 7.08 -18.05
CA PRO A 70 23.73 6.82 -19.16
C PRO A 70 24.08 5.33 -19.24
N GLN A 71 24.91 4.92 -20.19
CA GLN A 71 25.38 3.53 -20.31
C GLN A 71 26.87 3.41 -19.95
N GLY A 72 27.30 2.19 -19.61
CA GLY A 72 28.71 1.90 -19.36
C GLY A 72 29.29 2.70 -18.18
N GLU A 73 30.53 3.18 -18.37
CA GLU A 73 31.33 3.85 -17.33
C GLU A 73 30.77 5.22 -16.92
N GLU A 74 29.97 5.87 -17.77
CA GLU A 74 29.32 7.16 -17.46
C GLU A 74 28.42 7.07 -16.21
N ARG A 75 27.89 5.87 -15.90
CA ARG A 75 27.11 5.62 -14.67
C ARG A 75 27.92 5.73 -13.38
N CYS A 76 29.24 5.74 -13.48
CA CYS A 76 30.14 5.89 -12.35
C CYS A 76 30.62 7.35 -12.19
N THR A 77 30.20 8.26 -13.07
CA THR A 77 30.61 9.66 -12.99
C THR A 77 29.94 10.38 -11.82
N MET A 78 30.66 11.31 -11.21
CA MET A 78 30.10 12.15 -10.15
C MET A 78 28.94 13.01 -10.63
N GLU A 79 28.92 13.40 -11.91
CA GLU A 79 27.82 14.13 -12.51
C GLU A 79 26.53 13.30 -12.51
N TYR A 80 26.57 12.06 -13.00
CA TYR A 80 25.40 11.19 -12.98
C TYR A 80 24.97 10.83 -11.56
N LEU A 81 25.91 10.48 -10.67
CA LEU A 81 25.57 10.13 -9.28
C LEU A 81 24.88 11.31 -8.57
N ARG A 82 25.35 12.55 -8.80
CA ARG A 82 24.69 13.77 -8.31
C ARG A 82 23.26 13.90 -8.81
N GLN A 83 23.02 13.73 -10.11
CA GLN A 83 21.67 13.76 -10.68
C GLN A 83 20.78 12.62 -10.15
N PHE A 84 21.32 11.40 -10.07
CA PHE A 84 20.59 10.22 -9.60
C PHE A 84 20.17 10.34 -8.14
N PHE A 85 21.03 10.87 -7.26
CA PHE A 85 20.71 11.08 -5.85
C PHE A 85 20.09 12.46 -5.55
N GLY A 86 19.79 13.26 -6.59
CA GLY A 86 19.11 14.55 -6.44
C GLY A 86 19.95 15.65 -5.77
N HIS A 87 21.28 15.62 -5.90
CA HIS A 87 22.19 16.52 -5.21
C HIS A 87 23.02 17.40 -6.17
N PRO A 88 23.10 18.73 -5.98
CA PRO A 88 22.42 19.53 -4.95
C PRO A 88 20.92 19.75 -5.25
N HIS A 89 20.48 19.46 -6.47
CA HIS A 89 19.11 19.65 -6.91
C HIS A 89 18.62 18.43 -7.68
N MET A 90 17.30 18.21 -7.61
CA MET A 90 16.63 17.20 -8.42
C MET A 90 16.79 17.50 -9.92
N PRO A 91 16.83 16.46 -10.77
CA PRO A 91 16.71 16.65 -12.22
C PRO A 91 15.43 17.44 -12.55
N PRO A 92 15.42 18.22 -13.65
CA PRO A 92 14.26 19.01 -14.03
C PRO A 92 12.97 18.17 -14.09
N PRO A 93 11.83 18.69 -13.61
CA PRO A 93 10.58 17.97 -13.65
C PRO A 93 10.14 17.73 -15.10
N ARG A 94 9.45 16.62 -15.33
CA ARG A 94 8.69 16.40 -16.57
C ARG A 94 7.38 17.18 -16.48
N THR A 95 6.88 17.61 -17.63
CA THR A 95 5.53 18.16 -17.72
C THR A 95 4.67 17.21 -18.54
N TRP A 96 3.40 17.05 -18.14
CA TRP A 96 2.51 16.14 -18.84
C TRP A 96 2.21 16.60 -20.26
N GLN A 97 1.98 17.91 -20.46
CA GLN A 97 1.75 18.47 -21.78
C GLN A 97 2.92 18.21 -22.74
N GLU A 98 4.16 18.44 -22.30
CA GLU A 98 5.34 18.14 -23.13
C GLU A 98 5.47 16.64 -23.42
N THR A 99 5.10 15.77 -22.46
CA THR A 99 5.09 14.32 -22.69
C THR A 99 4.10 13.95 -23.80
N ILE A 100 2.92 14.57 -23.81
CA ILE A 100 1.91 14.40 -24.85
C ILE A 100 2.41 14.93 -26.20
N ASP A 101 2.91 16.17 -26.22
CA ASP A 101 3.39 16.83 -27.45
C ASP A 101 4.54 16.04 -28.09
N ASN A 102 5.51 15.61 -27.27
CA ASN A 102 6.62 14.78 -27.74
C ASN A 102 6.15 13.39 -28.21
N THR A 103 5.06 12.83 -27.66
CA THR A 103 4.48 11.58 -28.16
C THR A 103 3.91 11.77 -29.57
N TYR A 104 3.19 12.87 -29.80
CA TYR A 104 2.71 13.23 -31.14
C TYR A 104 3.85 13.50 -32.12
N GLU A 105 4.90 14.19 -31.68
CA GLU A 105 6.07 14.43 -32.53
C GLU A 105 6.79 13.13 -32.91
N LEU A 106 6.90 12.16 -31.98
CA LEU A 106 7.43 10.83 -32.29
C LEU A 106 6.59 10.11 -33.34
N TRP A 107 5.25 10.20 -33.23
CA TRP A 107 4.36 9.72 -34.28
C TRP A 107 4.71 10.36 -35.62
N GLU A 108 4.69 11.69 -35.73
CA GLU A 108 4.95 12.40 -36.99
C GLU A 108 6.31 12.05 -37.61
N LYS A 109 7.35 11.94 -36.78
CA LYS A 109 8.70 11.60 -37.21
C LYS A 109 8.85 10.15 -37.64
N SER A 110 8.04 9.24 -37.09
CA SER A 110 7.98 7.86 -37.60
C SER A 110 7.36 7.77 -39.01
N GLN A 111 6.58 8.78 -39.41
CA GLN A 111 5.89 8.83 -40.70
C GLN A 111 6.67 9.60 -41.78
N SER A 112 7.27 10.73 -41.41
CA SER A 112 7.91 11.67 -42.35
C SER A 112 9.42 11.79 -42.18
N GLY A 113 9.95 11.37 -41.02
CA GLY A 113 11.36 11.47 -40.69
C GLY A 113 12.17 10.25 -41.09
N THR A 114 13.49 10.36 -40.97
CA THR A 114 14.37 9.19 -41.07
C THR A 114 14.28 8.34 -39.81
N GLN A 115 14.52 7.03 -39.93
CA GLN A 115 14.59 6.13 -38.77
C GLN A 115 15.61 6.62 -37.72
N LYS A 116 16.73 7.20 -38.16
CA LYS A 116 17.75 7.81 -37.27
C LYS A 116 17.22 9.01 -36.50
N GLU A 117 16.41 9.86 -37.13
CA GLU A 117 15.82 11.03 -36.46
C GLU A 117 14.80 10.59 -35.41
N PHE A 118 13.97 9.61 -35.74
CA PHE A 118 13.01 9.01 -34.80
C PHE A 118 13.75 8.42 -33.58
N GLU A 119 14.78 7.60 -33.80
CA GLU A 119 15.57 6.98 -32.73
C GLU A 119 16.24 8.02 -31.82
N ARG A 120 16.83 9.08 -32.41
CA ARG A 120 17.44 10.18 -31.66
C ARG A 120 16.43 10.87 -30.74
N LYS A 121 15.24 11.21 -31.25
CA LYS A 121 14.19 11.87 -30.46
C LYS A 121 13.60 10.94 -29.41
N HIS A 122 13.34 9.68 -29.77
CA HIS A 122 12.86 8.66 -28.83
C HIS A 122 13.79 8.52 -27.62
N GLN A 123 15.11 8.46 -27.87
CA GLN A 123 16.11 8.39 -26.81
C GLN A 123 16.16 9.67 -25.97
N ALA A 124 16.12 10.84 -26.61
CA ALA A 124 16.19 12.14 -25.94
C ALA A 124 14.97 12.41 -25.04
N TYR A 125 13.77 12.11 -25.54
CA TYR A 125 12.52 12.33 -24.81
C TYR A 125 12.29 11.28 -23.72
N GLY A 126 12.77 10.06 -23.95
CA GLY A 126 12.58 8.95 -23.02
C GLY A 126 11.10 8.59 -22.86
N ILE A 127 10.37 8.55 -23.98
CA ILE A 127 8.93 8.30 -24.04
C ILE A 127 8.69 6.96 -24.71
N ARG A 128 7.75 6.18 -24.18
CA ARG A 128 7.35 4.89 -24.73
C ARG A 128 5.84 4.70 -24.60
N ASP A 129 5.10 5.20 -25.58
CA ASP A 129 3.67 4.93 -25.72
C ASP A 129 3.45 3.58 -26.42
N ARG A 130 2.78 2.63 -25.75
CA ARG A 130 2.58 1.27 -26.26
C ARG A 130 1.68 1.23 -27.51
N ILE A 131 0.64 2.06 -27.55
CA ILE A 131 -0.30 2.11 -28.67
C ILE A 131 0.40 2.72 -29.87
N ASN A 132 1.04 3.87 -29.68
CA ASN A 132 1.76 4.58 -30.71
C ASN A 132 2.80 3.68 -31.40
N PHE A 133 3.65 3.01 -30.64
CA PHE A 133 4.68 2.13 -31.19
C PHE A 133 4.07 0.90 -31.89
N ALA A 134 3.02 0.30 -31.33
CA ALA A 134 2.32 -0.81 -31.99
C ALA A 134 1.72 -0.39 -33.34
N LEU A 135 1.12 0.81 -33.42
CA LEU A 135 0.59 1.36 -34.66
C LEU A 135 1.70 1.67 -35.68
N ILE A 136 2.85 2.18 -35.23
CA ILE A 136 4.01 2.40 -36.12
C ILE A 136 4.46 1.07 -36.74
N ASP A 137 4.58 0.03 -35.93
CA ASP A 137 5.02 -1.29 -36.39
C ASP A 137 4.02 -1.92 -37.36
N LEU A 138 2.71 -1.94 -37.02
CA LEU A 138 1.65 -2.45 -37.88
C LEU A 138 1.55 -1.71 -39.21
N LYS A 139 1.67 -0.37 -39.20
CA LYS A 139 1.61 0.44 -40.42
C LYS A 139 2.79 0.15 -41.37
N ARG A 140 3.92 -0.34 -40.85
CA ARG A 140 5.10 -0.72 -41.65
C ARG A 140 5.02 -2.14 -42.18
N SER A 141 4.40 -3.06 -41.44
CA SER A 141 4.41 -4.50 -41.74
C SER A 141 3.20 -4.99 -42.54
N ASP A 142 2.05 -4.33 -42.45
CA ASP A 142 0.79 -4.79 -43.03
C ASP A 142 0.09 -3.68 -43.86
N TYR A 143 -0.28 -4.01 -45.10
CA TYR A 143 -0.90 -3.05 -46.03
C TYR A 143 -2.34 -2.67 -45.63
N GLU A 144 -3.14 -3.63 -45.18
CA GLU A 144 -4.53 -3.40 -44.77
C GLU A 144 -4.56 -2.56 -43.49
N GLU A 145 -3.72 -2.91 -42.51
CA GLU A 145 -3.57 -2.11 -41.29
C GLU A 145 -3.01 -0.72 -41.61
N ARG A 146 -2.11 -0.58 -42.59
CA ARG A 146 -1.66 0.73 -43.05
C ARG A 146 -2.80 1.61 -43.56
N LEU A 147 -3.69 1.07 -44.40
CA LEU A 147 -4.86 1.80 -44.89
C LEU A 147 -5.80 2.18 -43.74
N ARG A 148 -6.08 1.23 -42.84
CA ARG A 148 -6.91 1.46 -41.65
C ARG A 148 -6.34 2.55 -40.75
N ILE A 149 -5.03 2.54 -40.51
CA ILE A 149 -4.34 3.52 -39.65
C ILE A 149 -4.31 4.90 -40.30
N VAL A 150 -4.10 5.00 -41.61
CA VAL A 150 -4.20 6.28 -42.34
C VAL A 150 -5.61 6.88 -42.20
N LYS A 151 -6.65 6.06 -42.35
CA LYS A 151 -8.03 6.49 -42.11
C LYS A 151 -8.26 6.90 -40.65
N MET A 152 -7.80 6.09 -39.69
CA MET A 152 -7.91 6.38 -38.26
C MET A 152 -7.21 7.67 -37.86
N GLN A 153 -6.07 7.99 -38.49
CA GLN A 153 -5.33 9.24 -38.28
C GLN A 153 -6.12 10.46 -38.79
N ALA A 154 -6.81 10.34 -39.92
CA ALA A 154 -7.64 11.41 -40.47
C ALA A 154 -8.94 11.61 -39.66
N ASP A 155 -9.64 10.52 -39.34
CA ASP A 155 -10.96 10.56 -38.72
C ASP A 155 -10.87 10.78 -37.19
N THR A 156 -9.86 10.19 -36.55
CA THR A 156 -9.74 10.09 -35.09
C THR A 156 -8.28 10.23 -34.62
N PRO A 157 -7.63 11.39 -34.82
CA PRO A 157 -6.19 11.57 -34.55
C PRO A 157 -5.79 11.29 -33.09
N LYS A 158 -6.70 11.50 -32.13
CA LYS A 158 -6.48 11.20 -30.70
C LYS A 158 -6.22 9.71 -30.41
N ARG A 159 -6.60 8.81 -31.32
CA ARG A 159 -6.37 7.36 -31.18
C ARG A 159 -4.96 6.92 -31.58
N MET A 160 -4.11 7.84 -32.03
CA MET A 160 -2.70 7.54 -32.36
C MET A 160 -1.82 7.36 -31.14
N ILE A 161 -2.31 7.76 -29.95
CA ILE A 161 -1.59 7.68 -28.69
C ILE A 161 -2.49 7.12 -27.60
N ASN A 162 -1.90 6.86 -26.43
CA ASN A 162 -2.56 6.44 -25.23
C ASN A 162 -3.75 7.37 -24.84
N PRO A 163 -4.97 6.83 -24.67
CA PRO A 163 -6.15 7.60 -24.25
C PRO A 163 -5.97 8.44 -22.98
N PHE A 164 -5.14 8.01 -22.02
CA PHE A 164 -4.89 8.75 -20.78
C PHE A 164 -4.25 10.13 -21.02
N ALA A 165 -3.58 10.35 -22.17
CA ALA A 165 -3.13 11.67 -22.61
C ALA A 165 -4.27 12.68 -22.79
N HIS A 166 -5.51 12.20 -22.90
CA HIS A 166 -6.71 12.99 -23.12
C HIS A 166 -7.69 12.93 -21.96
N LEU A 167 -7.28 12.38 -20.82
CA LEU A 167 -8.07 12.40 -19.61
C LEU A 167 -8.03 13.82 -19.00
N ILE A 168 -9.22 14.40 -18.81
CA ILE A 168 -9.38 15.75 -18.26
C ILE A 168 -8.99 15.75 -16.79
N ALA A 169 -8.31 16.81 -16.36
CA ALA A 169 -7.82 17.00 -15.00
C ALA A 169 -6.83 15.91 -14.51
N PHE A 170 -6.10 15.29 -15.44
CA PHE A 170 -5.03 14.32 -15.14
C PHE A 170 -3.68 14.81 -15.68
N ASP A 171 -2.67 14.84 -14.82
CA ASP A 171 -1.27 15.12 -15.11
C ASP A 171 -0.45 13.85 -14.84
N GLY A 172 -0.12 13.07 -15.86
CA GLY A 172 0.58 11.79 -15.69
C GLY A 172 1.91 11.88 -14.91
N CYS A 173 2.57 13.04 -14.89
CA CYS A 173 3.81 13.26 -14.16
C CYS A 173 3.59 13.54 -12.66
N LYS A 174 2.39 13.96 -12.24
CA LYS A 174 2.08 14.31 -10.85
C LYS A 174 0.94 13.48 -10.23
N ASP A 175 0.07 12.95 -11.08
CA ASP A 175 -1.09 12.13 -10.76
C ASP A 175 -0.81 10.62 -10.78
N THR A 176 0.47 10.27 -10.86
CA THR A 176 0.95 8.90 -10.74
C THR A 176 1.92 8.83 -9.56
N PRO A 177 1.44 8.80 -8.30
CA PRO A 177 2.30 8.81 -7.13
C PRO A 177 3.20 7.57 -7.08
N ILE A 178 4.28 7.67 -6.32
CA ILE A 178 5.20 6.55 -6.16
C ILE A 178 4.51 5.39 -5.45
N GLU A 179 4.58 4.21 -6.07
CA GLU A 179 4.09 3.00 -5.45
C GLU A 179 5.03 2.57 -4.30
N ILE A 180 4.64 2.92 -3.07
CA ILE A 180 5.48 2.77 -1.88
C ILE A 180 5.80 1.31 -1.57
N LEU A 181 4.91 0.35 -1.87
CA LEU A 181 5.13 -1.06 -1.55
C LEU A 181 6.27 -1.65 -2.38
N HIS A 182 6.27 -1.36 -3.68
CA HIS A 182 7.23 -1.77 -4.67
C HIS A 182 8.52 -0.98 -4.56
N VAL A 183 8.48 0.31 -4.22
CA VAL A 183 9.71 1.10 -4.01
C VAL A 183 10.41 0.70 -2.72
N ARG A 184 9.66 0.45 -1.63
CA ARG A 184 10.20 0.07 -0.32
C ARG A 184 10.47 -1.42 -0.17
N LEU A 185 9.42 -2.20 0.04
CA LEU A 185 9.53 -3.60 0.47
C LEU A 185 10.13 -4.45 -0.65
N LEU A 186 9.54 -4.36 -1.85
CA LEU A 186 10.03 -5.08 -3.03
C LEU A 186 11.13 -4.31 -3.79
N GLY A 187 11.61 -3.21 -3.23
CA GLY A 187 12.69 -2.39 -3.76
C GLY A 187 13.88 -2.38 -2.84
N PHE A 188 14.13 -1.26 -2.15
CA PHE A 188 15.34 -1.09 -1.36
C PHE A 188 15.50 -2.11 -0.22
N VAL A 189 14.42 -2.50 0.48
CA VAL A 189 14.51 -3.52 1.56
C VAL A 189 14.93 -4.85 0.96
N LYS A 190 14.28 -5.29 -0.12
CA LYS A 190 14.65 -6.49 -0.86
C LYS A 190 16.08 -6.45 -1.37
N TYR A 191 16.53 -5.30 -1.88
CA TYR A 191 17.88 -5.17 -2.43
C TYR A 191 18.95 -5.23 -1.35
N LEU A 192 18.78 -4.46 -0.27
CA LEU A 192 19.72 -4.43 0.86
C LEU A 192 19.73 -5.76 1.63
N TRP A 193 18.58 -6.41 1.79
CA TRP A 193 18.49 -7.76 2.36
C TRP A 193 19.28 -8.78 1.55
N LYS A 194 19.13 -8.77 0.22
CA LYS A 194 19.88 -9.68 -0.66
C LYS A 194 21.38 -9.41 -0.64
N ASP A 195 21.77 -8.15 -0.54
CA ASP A 195 23.18 -7.75 -0.44
C ASP A 195 23.78 -8.23 0.89
N PHE A 196 23.10 -7.97 2.01
CA PHE A 196 23.50 -8.46 3.34
C PHE A 196 23.62 -9.99 3.38
N MET A 197 22.58 -10.71 2.97
CA MET A 197 22.59 -12.18 2.94
C MET A 197 23.62 -12.76 1.95
N GLY A 198 23.96 -12.02 0.89
CA GLY A 198 25.00 -12.43 -0.06
C GLY A 198 26.42 -12.29 0.47
N GLN A 199 26.62 -11.48 1.52
CA GLN A 199 27.91 -11.27 2.19
C GLN A 199 28.13 -12.25 3.35
N LEU A 200 27.06 -12.80 3.92
CA LEU A 200 27.14 -13.82 4.96
C LEU A 200 27.72 -15.13 4.41
N LYS A 201 28.56 -15.77 5.22
CA LYS A 201 29.08 -17.11 4.97
C LYS A 201 28.11 -18.16 5.52
N GLU A 202 28.23 -19.39 5.05
CA GLU A 202 27.42 -20.51 5.57
C GLU A 202 27.58 -20.72 7.08
N CYS A 203 28.74 -20.37 7.65
CA CYS A 203 28.97 -20.43 9.09
C CYS A 203 28.20 -19.38 9.90
N ASP A 204 27.73 -18.29 9.28
CA ASP A 204 26.99 -17.21 9.94
C ASP A 204 25.49 -17.51 9.99
N HIS A 205 25.00 -18.42 9.13
CA HIS A 205 23.58 -18.77 9.05
C HIS A 205 22.99 -19.32 10.36
N PRO A 206 23.67 -20.21 11.13
CA PRO A 206 23.12 -20.70 12.40
C PRO A 206 22.90 -19.60 13.43
N GLU A 207 23.77 -18.60 13.47
CA GLU A 207 23.64 -17.44 14.37
C GLU A 207 22.44 -16.58 13.97
N LEU A 208 22.32 -16.25 12.68
CA LEU A 208 21.15 -15.53 12.17
C LEU A 208 19.84 -16.29 12.45
N GLU A 209 19.85 -17.61 12.29
CA GLU A 209 18.71 -18.48 12.58
C GLU A 209 18.34 -18.43 14.07
N ALA A 210 19.34 -18.42 14.96
CA ALA A 210 19.16 -18.29 16.40
C ALA A 210 18.59 -16.91 16.77
N CYS A 211 19.09 -15.82 16.18
CA CYS A 211 18.54 -14.47 16.35
C CYS A 211 17.06 -14.41 15.94
N TRP A 212 16.69 -14.99 14.79
CA TRP A 212 15.29 -15.09 14.36
C TRP A 212 14.42 -15.92 15.30
N ARG A 213 14.94 -17.01 15.87
CA ARG A 213 14.21 -17.81 16.87
C ARG A 213 14.02 -17.09 18.20
N ALA A 214 15.01 -16.29 18.61
CA ALA A 214 14.98 -15.55 19.85
C ALA A 214 14.08 -14.30 19.79
N PHE A 215 13.80 -13.82 18.58
CA PHE A 215 12.99 -12.62 18.38
C PHE A 215 11.54 -12.82 18.86
N ASN A 216 11.13 -12.02 19.85
CA ASN A 216 9.75 -12.04 20.34
C ASN A 216 8.81 -11.39 19.32
N THR A 217 7.86 -12.18 18.83
CA THR A 217 6.84 -11.75 17.85
C THR A 217 5.56 -11.24 18.51
N GLU A 218 5.48 -11.23 19.84
CA GLU A 218 4.36 -10.63 20.55
C GLU A 218 4.22 -9.15 20.19
N GLY A 219 3.01 -8.75 19.78
CA GLY A 219 2.73 -7.40 19.28
C GLY A 219 2.98 -7.22 17.78
N MET A 220 3.51 -8.23 17.08
CA MET A 220 3.56 -8.22 15.62
C MET A 220 2.31 -8.86 15.01
N ASN A 221 1.65 -8.11 14.12
CA ASN A 221 0.54 -8.61 13.32
C ASN A 221 1.09 -9.41 12.13
N GLY A 222 1.40 -10.69 12.32
CA GLY A 222 1.93 -11.56 11.26
C GLY A 222 1.89 -13.06 11.59
N PRO A 223 2.05 -13.93 10.57
CA PRO A 223 2.20 -15.36 10.82
C PRO A 223 3.49 -15.65 11.60
N PRO A 224 3.60 -16.81 12.29
CA PRO A 224 4.83 -17.22 12.95
C PRO A 224 6.02 -17.18 12.00
N ILE A 225 7.16 -16.67 12.50
CA ILE A 225 8.41 -16.64 11.73
C ILE A 225 8.85 -18.08 11.46
N GLN A 226 9.32 -18.34 10.24
CA GLN A 226 9.96 -19.59 9.85
C GLN A 226 11.45 -19.32 9.58
N PRO A 227 12.32 -19.34 10.60
CA PRO A 227 13.72 -18.89 10.50
C PRO A 227 14.50 -19.60 9.39
N GLN A 228 14.36 -20.93 9.29
CA GLN A 228 15.02 -21.73 8.25
C GLN A 228 14.60 -21.29 6.85
N SER A 229 13.31 -21.05 6.64
CA SER A 229 12.79 -20.59 5.35
C SER A 229 13.27 -19.16 5.01
N MET A 230 13.38 -18.28 6.01
CA MET A 230 13.90 -16.91 5.82
C MET A 230 15.33 -16.93 5.28
N ILE A 231 16.16 -17.87 5.76
CA ILE A 231 17.56 -18.03 5.35
C ILE A 231 17.65 -18.81 4.03
N GLN A 232 17.02 -19.99 3.94
CA GLN A 232 17.11 -20.87 2.77
C GLN A 232 16.57 -20.20 1.49
N TYR A 233 15.48 -19.44 1.62
CA TYR A 233 14.77 -18.83 0.50
C TYR A 233 14.90 -17.31 0.46
N TYR A 234 15.98 -16.75 1.04
CA TYR A 234 16.19 -15.30 1.17
C TYR A 234 16.06 -14.52 -0.16
N LYS A 235 16.28 -15.18 -1.31
CA LYS A 235 16.16 -14.58 -2.64
C LYS A 235 14.71 -14.45 -3.15
N SER A 236 13.77 -15.19 -2.57
CA SER A 236 12.40 -15.40 -3.07
C SER A 236 11.31 -14.99 -2.08
N LEU A 237 11.67 -14.19 -1.07
CA LEU A 237 10.71 -13.63 -0.11
C LEU A 237 9.70 -12.70 -0.79
N ILE A 238 8.53 -12.55 -0.17
CA ILE A 238 7.45 -11.66 -0.64
C ILE A 238 7.27 -10.47 0.33
N GLY A 239 6.31 -9.59 0.04
CA GLY A 239 6.15 -8.32 0.76
C GLY A 239 5.97 -8.47 2.28
N LYS A 240 5.27 -9.52 2.74
CA LYS A 240 5.03 -9.75 4.17
C LYS A 240 6.31 -10.09 4.93
N GLU A 241 7.22 -10.89 4.36
CA GLU A 241 8.50 -11.21 5.00
C GLU A 241 9.44 -10.00 4.98
N PHE A 242 9.44 -9.19 3.91
CA PHE A 242 10.22 -7.94 3.91
C PHE A 242 9.72 -6.93 4.94
N ARG A 243 8.42 -6.89 5.19
CA ARG A 243 7.86 -6.07 6.28
C ARG A 243 8.34 -6.56 7.64
N LEU A 244 8.32 -7.88 7.86
CA LEU A 244 8.87 -8.49 9.08
C LEU A 244 10.37 -8.17 9.24
N ILE A 245 11.17 -8.33 8.18
CA ILE A 245 12.59 -7.97 8.18
C ILE A 245 12.77 -6.54 8.65
N LEU A 246 12.09 -5.60 8.00
CA LEU A 246 12.20 -4.18 8.32
C LEU A 246 11.81 -3.84 9.77
N GLN A 247 10.86 -4.57 10.37
CA GLN A 247 10.46 -4.38 11.76
C GLN A 247 11.42 -5.00 12.76
N ALA A 248 12.10 -6.09 12.37
CA ALA A 248 12.99 -6.85 13.24
C ALA A 248 14.47 -6.48 13.08
N THR A 249 14.85 -5.77 12.01
CA THR A 249 16.24 -5.45 11.65
C THR A 249 17.10 -4.96 12.82
N PRO A 250 16.66 -3.95 13.62
CA PRO A 250 17.51 -3.42 14.70
C PRO A 250 17.83 -4.45 15.79
N LEU A 251 17.01 -5.49 15.93
CA LEU A 251 17.14 -6.51 16.97
C LEU A 251 17.76 -7.81 16.47
N VAL A 252 17.53 -8.15 15.20
CA VAL A 252 17.98 -9.43 14.61
C VAL A 252 19.24 -9.27 13.79
N LEU A 253 19.35 -8.20 12.99
CA LEU A 253 20.41 -8.08 11.99
C LEU A 253 21.57 -7.20 12.44
N PHE A 254 21.31 -6.16 13.24
CA PHE A 254 22.34 -5.24 13.70
C PHE A 254 23.53 -5.91 14.38
N PRO A 255 23.35 -6.95 15.24
CA PRO A 255 24.49 -7.66 15.84
C PRO A 255 25.47 -8.28 14.82
N MET A 256 25.00 -8.52 13.59
CA MET A 256 25.78 -9.11 12.50
C MET A 256 26.18 -8.09 11.42
N MET A 257 25.84 -6.82 11.61
CA MET A 257 26.12 -5.73 10.67
C MET A 257 27.30 -4.90 11.14
N ASN A 258 28.09 -4.40 10.19
CA ASN A 258 29.05 -3.34 10.48
C ASN A 258 28.35 -1.97 10.64
N GLU A 259 29.09 -0.98 11.14
CA GLU A 259 28.57 0.38 11.40
C GLU A 259 27.89 0.98 10.16
N GLN A 260 28.54 0.91 8.99
CA GLN A 260 28.00 1.46 7.75
C GLN A 260 26.66 0.80 7.35
N GLN A 261 26.53 -0.52 7.51
CA GLN A 261 25.28 -1.22 7.27
C GLN A 261 24.20 -0.79 8.28
N GLN A 262 24.56 -0.67 9.56
CA GLN A 262 23.63 -0.20 10.58
C GLN A 262 23.12 1.22 10.30
N GLU A 263 23.95 2.15 9.81
CA GLU A 263 23.52 3.50 9.43
C GLU A 263 22.49 3.50 8.29
N ILE A 264 22.75 2.69 7.24
CA ILE A 264 21.81 2.52 6.12
C ILE A 264 20.49 1.96 6.61
N TRP A 265 20.52 0.89 7.41
CA TRP A 265 19.30 0.26 7.88
C TRP A 265 18.57 1.09 8.94
N THR A 266 19.28 1.89 9.74
CA THR A 266 18.68 2.81 10.72
C THR A 266 17.84 3.87 10.02
N SER A 267 18.45 4.60 9.08
CA SER A 267 17.73 5.59 8.27
C SER A 267 16.58 4.97 7.49
N LEU A 268 16.76 3.75 6.98
CA LEU A 268 15.70 3.00 6.32
C LEU A 268 14.51 2.66 7.22
N CYS A 269 14.78 2.19 8.44
CA CYS A 269 13.74 1.87 9.42
C CYS A 269 12.95 3.13 9.82
N GLN A 270 13.63 4.28 9.92
CA GLN A 270 12.99 5.57 10.22
C GLN A 270 12.09 6.03 9.08
N ILE A 271 12.58 6.02 7.83
CA ILE A 271 11.76 6.33 6.64
C ILE A 271 10.54 5.39 6.58
N ALA A 272 10.77 4.10 6.80
CA ALA A 272 9.71 3.11 6.78
C ALA A 272 8.64 3.37 7.83
N SER A 273 9.04 3.71 9.06
CA SER A 273 8.14 4.07 10.15
C SER A 273 7.26 5.26 9.77
N MET A 274 7.84 6.32 9.20
CA MET A 274 7.09 7.48 8.72
C MET A 274 6.14 7.12 7.58
N ALA A 275 6.60 6.33 6.60
CA ALA A 275 5.77 5.91 5.47
C ALA A 275 4.62 4.95 5.86
N PHE A 276 4.67 4.32 7.04
CA PHE A 276 3.56 3.52 7.58
C PHE A 276 2.55 4.33 8.41
N GLN A 277 2.80 5.61 8.68
CA GLN A 277 1.84 6.44 9.38
C GLN A 277 0.56 6.60 8.54
N THR A 278 -0.58 6.48 9.20
CA THR A 278 -1.91 6.66 8.59
C THR A 278 -2.48 8.05 8.83
N HIS A 279 -1.78 8.89 9.60
CA HIS A 279 -2.18 10.23 9.95
C HIS A 279 -0.95 11.13 10.06
N ILE A 280 -1.03 12.34 9.48
CA ILE A 280 0.03 13.35 9.52
C ILE A 280 -0.56 14.59 10.20
N ASN A 281 -0.04 14.94 11.38
CA ASN A 281 -0.53 16.09 12.15
C ASN A 281 -0.09 17.43 11.57
N ASN A 282 1.14 17.50 11.07
CA ASN A 282 1.74 18.70 10.49
C ASN A 282 2.52 18.28 9.24
N MET A 283 2.02 18.68 8.07
CA MET A 283 2.58 18.27 6.78
C MET A 283 4.00 18.81 6.60
N ASP A 284 4.23 20.11 6.82
CA ASP A 284 5.53 20.74 6.59
C ASP A 284 6.65 20.08 7.42
N LYS A 285 6.39 19.84 8.71
CA LYS A 285 7.32 19.15 9.60
C LYS A 285 7.57 17.72 9.15
N PHE A 286 6.51 16.99 8.78
CA PHE A 286 6.62 15.60 8.34
C PHE A 286 7.46 15.49 7.06
N ILE A 287 7.23 16.38 6.10
CA ILE A 287 7.97 16.44 4.84
C ILE A 287 9.43 16.80 5.08
N TRP A 288 9.70 17.82 5.90
CA TRP A 288 11.06 18.19 6.27
C TRP A 288 11.82 17.04 6.94
N GLU A 289 11.20 16.34 7.89
CA GLU A 289 11.81 15.17 8.55
C GLU A 289 12.05 14.04 7.54
N MET A 290 11.09 13.75 6.66
CA MET A 290 11.18 12.69 5.67
C MET A 290 12.28 12.96 4.63
N GLU A 291 12.36 14.18 4.09
CA GLU A 291 13.39 14.58 3.12
C GLU A 291 14.80 14.42 3.72
N ASN A 292 15.00 14.89 4.95
CA ASN A 292 16.29 14.74 5.63
C ASN A 292 16.67 13.27 5.83
N LEU A 293 15.71 12.42 6.23
CA LEU A 293 15.95 10.99 6.38
C LEU A 293 16.25 10.30 5.05
N ILE A 294 15.54 10.67 3.97
CA ILE A 294 15.80 10.16 2.62
C ILE A 294 17.21 10.55 2.17
N HIS A 295 17.61 11.82 2.34
CA HIS A 295 18.95 12.28 1.99
C HIS A 295 20.04 11.56 2.80
N LEU A 296 19.82 11.36 4.10
CA LEU A 296 20.73 10.61 4.96
C LEU A 296 20.86 9.16 4.50
N PHE A 297 19.73 8.49 4.24
CA PHE A 297 19.73 7.13 3.70
C PHE A 297 20.50 7.02 2.39
N LEU A 298 20.23 7.91 1.43
CA LEU A 298 20.91 7.91 0.13
C LEU A 298 22.40 8.25 0.24
N TYR A 299 22.78 9.10 1.19
CA TYR A 299 24.17 9.39 1.52
C TYR A 299 24.92 8.12 1.94
N HIS A 300 24.42 7.37 2.94
CA HIS A 300 25.08 6.14 3.38
C HIS A 300 25.09 5.06 2.29
N VAL A 301 24.01 4.94 1.51
CA VAL A 301 23.94 4.03 0.35
C VAL A 301 25.01 4.37 -0.69
N CYS A 302 25.20 5.66 -0.99
CA CYS A 302 26.20 6.11 -1.95
C CYS A 302 27.63 5.83 -1.47
N ILE A 303 27.92 6.01 -0.17
CA ILE A 303 29.23 5.67 0.42
C ILE A 303 29.47 4.17 0.34
N MET A 304 28.46 3.35 0.63
CA MET A 304 28.59 1.89 0.56
C MET A 304 28.92 1.44 -0.86
N ASN A 305 28.13 1.90 -1.85
CA ASN A 305 28.39 1.58 -3.25
C ASN A 305 27.62 2.50 -4.22
N GLY A 306 28.32 3.33 -5.01
CA GLY A 306 27.69 4.13 -6.07
C GLY A 306 26.91 3.31 -7.11
N ARG A 307 27.17 2.00 -7.25
CA ARG A 307 26.43 1.10 -8.16
C ARG A 307 24.96 0.92 -7.79
N TRP A 308 24.53 1.36 -6.61
CA TRP A 308 23.10 1.47 -6.28
C TRP A 308 22.33 2.39 -7.25
N ALA A 309 23.04 3.29 -7.94
CA ALA A 309 22.48 4.09 -9.05
C ALA A 309 22.00 3.27 -10.26
N ASN A 310 22.24 1.95 -10.29
CA ASN A 310 21.64 1.02 -11.26
C ASN A 310 20.24 0.54 -10.85
N LYS A 311 19.74 0.94 -9.68
CA LYS A 311 18.44 0.54 -9.15
C LYS A 311 17.53 1.77 -9.05
N PRO A 312 16.69 2.05 -10.07
CA PRO A 312 15.87 3.28 -10.16
C PRO A 312 15.04 3.61 -8.92
N LYS A 313 14.64 2.61 -8.14
CA LYS A 313 13.86 2.79 -6.91
C LYS A 313 14.56 3.66 -5.85
N PHE A 314 15.90 3.72 -5.85
CA PHE A 314 16.66 4.64 -4.99
C PHE A 314 16.55 6.09 -5.44
N HIS A 315 16.33 6.35 -6.73
CA HIS A 315 16.00 7.68 -7.21
C HIS A 315 14.52 8.00 -6.95
N HIS A 316 13.62 7.04 -7.20
CA HIS A 316 12.18 7.26 -7.03
C HIS A 316 11.82 7.72 -5.62
N ILE A 317 12.44 7.20 -4.55
CA ILE A 317 12.11 7.63 -3.19
C ILE A 317 12.21 9.14 -2.96
N LEU A 318 13.03 9.86 -3.75
CA LEU A 318 13.16 11.32 -3.68
C LEU A 318 11.85 12.07 -4.02
N HIS A 319 10.92 11.48 -4.77
CA HIS A 319 9.61 12.09 -5.03
C HIS A 319 8.51 11.63 -4.06
N LEU A 320 8.83 10.80 -3.07
CA LEU A 320 7.85 10.38 -2.05
C LEU A 320 7.29 11.59 -1.27
N PRO A 321 8.11 12.57 -0.85
CA PRO A 321 7.61 13.78 -0.21
C PRO A 321 6.59 14.54 -1.07
N GLU A 322 6.87 14.74 -2.36
CA GLU A 322 5.93 15.38 -3.31
C GLU A 322 4.60 14.62 -3.42
N SER A 323 4.66 13.28 -3.44
CA SER A 323 3.47 12.43 -3.45
C SER A 323 2.65 12.55 -2.15
N ILE A 324 3.32 12.62 -0.99
CA ILE A 324 2.66 12.75 0.32
C ILE A 324 2.02 14.13 0.48
N CYS A 325 2.68 15.20 0.03
CA CYS A 325 2.08 16.54 -0.01
C CYS A 325 0.76 16.56 -0.78
N ARG A 326 0.67 15.82 -1.88
CA ARG A 326 -0.48 15.83 -2.79
C ARG A 326 -1.61 14.89 -2.33
N TYR A 327 -1.28 13.71 -1.83
CA TYR A 327 -2.27 12.65 -1.54
C TYR A 327 -2.43 12.32 -0.06
N GLY A 328 -1.64 12.94 0.82
CA GLY A 328 -1.60 12.60 2.23
C GLY A 328 -0.72 11.37 2.51
N PRO A 329 -0.95 10.66 3.63
CA PRO A 329 -0.09 9.56 4.05
C PRO A 329 0.09 8.48 2.98
N ALA A 330 1.30 7.90 2.86
CA ALA A 330 1.64 6.95 1.79
C ALA A 330 0.73 5.71 1.72
N SER A 331 0.08 5.36 2.82
CA SER A 331 -0.93 4.29 2.86
C SER A 331 -2.15 4.53 1.94
N LEU A 332 -2.43 5.78 1.56
CA LEU A 332 -3.58 6.14 0.72
C LEU A 332 -3.37 5.83 -0.77
N PHE A 333 -2.12 5.73 -1.22
CA PHE A 333 -1.76 5.43 -2.62
C PHE A 333 -0.93 4.15 -2.77
N ALA A 334 -0.97 3.25 -1.79
CA ALA A 334 -0.35 1.93 -1.88
C ALA A 334 -1.20 0.95 -2.72
N THR A 335 -0.58 0.09 -3.53
CA THR A 335 -1.30 -0.85 -4.41
C THR A 335 -1.77 -2.14 -3.73
N GLU A 336 -1.43 -2.39 -2.46
CA GLU A 336 -1.67 -3.67 -1.76
C GLU A 336 -3.13 -4.15 -1.86
N LYS A 337 -4.08 -3.21 -1.68
CA LYS A 337 -5.51 -3.52 -1.75
C LYS A 337 -5.91 -4.00 -3.15
N PHE A 338 -5.42 -3.34 -4.19
CA PHE A 338 -5.69 -3.71 -5.58
C PHE A 338 -5.01 -5.04 -5.93
N GLU A 339 -3.79 -5.28 -5.46
CA GLU A 339 -3.10 -6.56 -5.67
C GLU A 339 -3.81 -7.73 -4.98
N SER A 340 -4.34 -7.51 -3.77
CA SER A 340 -5.13 -8.52 -3.07
C SER A 340 -6.37 -8.94 -3.87
N PHE A 341 -6.92 -8.02 -4.67
CA PHE A 341 -8.08 -8.27 -5.53
C PHE A 341 -7.78 -9.24 -6.68
N ASN A 342 -6.51 -9.38 -7.11
CA ASN A 342 -6.11 -10.40 -8.07
C ASN A 342 -6.39 -11.83 -7.55
N GLY A 343 -6.43 -12.02 -6.22
CA GLY A 343 -6.89 -13.27 -5.63
C GLY A 343 -8.37 -13.55 -5.91
N VAL A 344 -9.22 -12.52 -5.81
CA VAL A 344 -10.67 -12.60 -6.06
C VAL A 344 -10.95 -12.91 -7.53
N ILE A 345 -10.28 -12.21 -8.45
CA ILE A 345 -10.40 -12.45 -9.90
C ILE A 345 -10.01 -13.89 -10.25
N ARG A 346 -8.87 -14.37 -9.71
CA ARG A 346 -8.43 -15.76 -9.93
C ARG A 346 -9.44 -16.76 -9.36
N ASN A 347 -10.03 -16.48 -8.20
CA ASN A 347 -11.03 -17.36 -7.61
C ASN A 347 -12.28 -17.49 -8.50
N ALA A 348 -12.79 -16.37 -9.03
CA ALA A 348 -13.90 -16.37 -9.98
C ALA A 348 -13.57 -17.19 -11.24
N SER A 349 -12.34 -17.08 -11.75
CA SER A 349 -11.86 -17.87 -12.88
C SER A 349 -11.77 -19.37 -12.58
N ILE A 350 -11.16 -19.75 -11.44
CA ILE A 350 -10.93 -21.16 -11.03
C ILE A 350 -12.25 -21.92 -10.91
N HIS A 351 -13.30 -21.27 -10.41
CA HIS A 351 -14.62 -21.86 -10.18
C HIS A 351 -15.59 -21.72 -11.37
N SER A 352 -15.14 -21.18 -12.51
CA SER A 352 -15.91 -21.15 -13.74
C SER A 352 -15.79 -22.47 -14.53
N ASN A 353 -16.59 -22.63 -15.59
CA ASN A 353 -16.43 -23.74 -16.54
C ASN A 353 -15.18 -23.58 -17.44
N ARG A 354 -14.52 -22.41 -17.37
CA ARG A 354 -13.28 -22.02 -18.07
C ARG A 354 -13.36 -22.05 -19.60
N GLN A 355 -14.56 -22.13 -20.18
CA GLN A 355 -14.76 -22.02 -21.63
C GLN A 355 -14.63 -20.57 -22.09
N SER A 356 -15.06 -19.62 -21.26
CA SER A 356 -14.89 -18.19 -21.51
C SER A 356 -14.59 -17.45 -20.20
N PRO A 357 -13.36 -17.57 -19.66
CA PRO A 357 -13.03 -17.04 -18.35
C PRO A 357 -13.34 -15.55 -18.18
N GLY A 358 -13.14 -14.74 -19.23
CA GLY A 358 -13.46 -13.31 -19.18
C GLY A 358 -14.95 -13.04 -18.96
N ARG A 359 -15.83 -13.74 -19.69
CA ARG A 359 -17.29 -13.62 -19.54
C ARG A 359 -17.76 -14.14 -18.18
N ASP A 360 -17.18 -15.24 -17.72
CA ASP A 360 -17.57 -15.84 -16.44
C ASP A 360 -17.17 -14.94 -15.26
N ILE A 361 -15.96 -14.36 -15.32
CA ILE A 361 -15.48 -13.36 -14.36
C ILE A 361 -16.41 -12.13 -14.37
N ASP A 362 -16.70 -11.57 -15.54
CA ASP A 362 -17.57 -10.41 -15.68
C ASP A 362 -18.98 -10.66 -15.11
N THR A 363 -19.58 -11.79 -15.46
CA THR A 363 -20.89 -12.20 -14.93
C THR A 363 -20.86 -12.34 -13.41
N CYS A 364 -19.79 -12.93 -12.86
CA CYS A 364 -19.61 -13.09 -11.42
C CYS A 364 -19.54 -11.73 -10.71
N PHE A 365 -18.71 -10.80 -11.21
CA PHE A 365 -18.60 -9.45 -10.64
C PHE A 365 -19.88 -8.63 -10.81
N ASN A 366 -20.58 -8.76 -11.95
CA ASN A 366 -21.86 -8.11 -12.15
C ASN A 366 -22.90 -8.60 -11.13
N ASN A 367 -22.97 -9.91 -10.89
CA ASN A 367 -23.85 -10.48 -9.86
C ASN A 367 -23.49 -9.95 -8.45
N PHE A 368 -22.20 -9.86 -8.11
CA PHE A 368 -21.79 -9.27 -6.82
C PHE A 368 -22.20 -7.80 -6.69
N ASN A 369 -22.04 -7.00 -7.74
CA ASN A 369 -22.45 -5.60 -7.74
C ASN A 369 -23.97 -5.45 -7.61
N ILE A 370 -24.75 -6.28 -8.34
CA ILE A 370 -26.21 -6.29 -8.24
C ILE A 370 -26.67 -6.68 -6.83
N ILE A 371 -26.09 -7.75 -6.26
CA ILE A 371 -26.42 -8.18 -4.89
C ILE A 371 -26.08 -7.08 -3.89
N SER A 372 -24.90 -6.48 -3.99
CA SER A 372 -24.48 -5.36 -3.12
C SER A 372 -25.44 -4.18 -3.22
N LEU A 373 -25.82 -3.80 -4.44
CA LEU A 373 -26.78 -2.72 -4.70
C LEU A 373 -28.14 -3.03 -4.06
N LEU A 374 -28.69 -4.23 -4.30
CA LEU A 374 -29.97 -4.66 -3.75
C LEU A 374 -29.95 -4.69 -2.22
N LEU A 375 -28.90 -5.24 -1.61
CA LEU A 375 -28.77 -5.36 -0.15
C LEU A 375 -28.47 -4.02 0.53
N SER A 376 -27.87 -3.05 -0.17
CA SER A 376 -27.51 -1.75 0.41
C SER A 376 -28.70 -0.85 0.74
N GLY A 377 -29.92 -1.22 0.37
CA GLY A 377 -31.07 -0.31 0.47
C GLY A 377 -31.20 0.64 -0.72
N ALA A 378 -30.43 0.42 -1.80
CA ALA A 378 -30.39 1.36 -2.91
C ALA A 378 -31.78 1.61 -3.51
N ILE A 379 -32.02 2.88 -3.82
CA ILE A 379 -33.21 3.33 -4.51
C ILE A 379 -32.93 3.25 -6.01
N LEU A 380 -33.69 2.39 -6.69
CA LEU A 380 -33.58 2.09 -8.11
C LEU A 380 -34.61 2.90 -8.88
N TYR A 381 -34.35 3.12 -10.18
CA TYR A 381 -35.28 3.80 -11.07
C TYR A 381 -35.95 2.80 -11.99
N ASP A 382 -37.28 2.79 -11.96
CA ASP A 382 -38.13 2.05 -12.88
C ASP A 382 -38.34 2.89 -14.14
N HIS A 383 -37.67 2.51 -15.24
CA HIS A 383 -37.78 3.22 -16.51
C HIS A 383 -39.13 3.03 -17.22
N GLU A 384 -39.91 2.00 -16.86
CA GLU A 384 -41.23 1.74 -17.45
C GLU A 384 -42.29 2.61 -16.79
N HIS A 385 -42.28 2.68 -15.45
CA HIS A 385 -43.23 3.47 -14.67
C HIS A 385 -42.71 4.85 -14.27
N LEU A 386 -41.50 5.21 -14.71
CA LEU A 386 -40.81 6.49 -14.47
C LEU A 386 -40.77 6.91 -12.99
N ARG A 387 -40.50 5.95 -12.09
CA ARG A 387 -40.52 6.17 -10.64
C ARG A 387 -39.35 5.53 -9.92
N TYR A 388 -38.97 6.13 -8.81
CA TYR A 388 -38.02 5.53 -7.89
C TYR A 388 -38.69 4.47 -7.02
N PHE A 389 -38.01 3.35 -6.81
CA PHE A 389 -38.46 2.27 -5.95
C PHE A 389 -37.30 1.66 -5.18
N GLN A 390 -37.61 0.89 -4.14
CA GLN A 390 -36.64 0.10 -3.40
C GLN A 390 -37.07 -1.35 -3.43
N ALA A 391 -36.12 -2.26 -3.63
CA ALA A 391 -36.36 -3.71 -3.63
C ALA A 391 -36.53 -4.25 -2.20
N SER A 392 -37.45 -3.64 -1.43
CA SER A 392 -37.67 -3.92 -0.01
C SER A 392 -38.08 -5.36 0.27
N GLU A 393 -38.86 -5.99 -0.61
CA GLU A 393 -39.23 -7.41 -0.48
C GLU A 393 -38.03 -8.35 -0.67
N VAL A 394 -37.11 -8.00 -1.57
CA VAL A 394 -35.86 -8.74 -1.77
C VAL A 394 -34.98 -8.59 -0.52
N GLN A 395 -34.86 -7.37 0.01
CA GLN A 395 -34.15 -7.12 1.27
C GLN A 395 -34.76 -7.93 2.42
N ALA A 396 -36.08 -7.89 2.56
CA ALA A 396 -36.81 -8.65 3.58
C ALA A 396 -36.61 -10.17 3.44
N LEU A 397 -36.49 -10.69 2.21
CA LEU A 397 -36.15 -12.10 1.99
C LEU A 397 -34.76 -12.42 2.57
N PHE A 398 -33.77 -11.56 2.34
CA PHE A 398 -32.42 -11.74 2.89
C PHE A 398 -32.38 -11.54 4.41
N ASP A 399 -33.08 -10.54 4.94
CA ASP A 399 -33.08 -10.19 6.37
C ASP A 399 -33.84 -11.21 7.23
N ASN A 400 -34.92 -11.80 6.70
CA ASN A 400 -35.81 -12.68 7.46
C ASN A 400 -35.60 -14.17 7.18
N ASN A 401 -34.85 -14.55 6.14
CA ASN A 401 -34.64 -15.97 5.80
C ASN A 401 -33.26 -16.49 6.24
N VAL A 402 -33.24 -17.14 7.40
CA VAL A 402 -32.03 -17.72 8.01
C VAL A 402 -31.31 -18.73 7.10
N PHE A 403 -32.04 -19.48 6.26
CA PHE A 403 -31.41 -20.45 5.36
C PHE A 403 -30.64 -19.75 4.25
N ILE A 404 -31.22 -18.69 3.67
CA ILE A 404 -30.53 -17.87 2.65
C ILE A 404 -29.31 -17.20 3.26
N GLN A 405 -29.45 -16.61 4.44
CA GLN A 405 -28.32 -16.03 5.16
C GLN A 405 -27.18 -17.04 5.30
N LYS A 406 -27.47 -18.23 5.86
CA LYS A 406 -26.48 -19.29 6.07
C LYS A 406 -25.81 -19.73 4.77
N SER A 407 -26.56 -19.82 3.67
CA SER A 407 -26.00 -20.20 2.37
C SER A 407 -25.02 -19.16 1.81
N MET A 408 -25.20 -17.88 2.17
CA MET A 408 -24.28 -16.79 1.82
C MET A 408 -23.15 -16.59 2.84
N GLY A 409 -23.01 -17.48 3.83
CA GLY A 409 -22.01 -17.32 4.89
C GLY A 409 -22.31 -16.21 5.89
N TYR A 410 -23.55 -15.71 5.91
CA TYR A 410 -24.06 -14.67 6.81
C TYR A 410 -25.09 -15.28 7.78
N ASN A 411 -25.31 -14.71 8.97
CA ASN A 411 -26.41 -15.14 9.84
C ASN A 411 -26.78 -14.00 10.80
N SER A 412 -27.87 -13.29 10.53
CA SER A 412 -28.35 -12.15 11.32
C SER A 412 -28.53 -12.47 12.81
N HIS A 413 -28.95 -13.71 13.15
CA HIS A 413 -29.05 -14.15 14.55
C HIS A 413 -27.68 -14.20 15.25
N TRP A 414 -26.59 -14.42 14.51
CA TRP A 414 -25.23 -14.34 15.02
C TRP A 414 -24.72 -12.90 15.16
N PHE A 415 -25.34 -11.91 14.49
CA PHE A 415 -24.97 -10.50 14.65
C PHE A 415 -25.65 -9.86 15.86
N GLY A 416 -26.86 -10.32 16.23
CA GLY A 416 -27.47 -9.98 17.54
C GLY A 416 -26.80 -10.68 18.72
N SER A 417 -26.15 -11.82 18.46
CA SER A 417 -25.31 -12.57 19.40
C SER A 417 -23.84 -12.53 19.00
N SER A 418 -23.35 -11.44 18.38
CA SER A 418 -21.92 -11.26 18.27
C SER A 418 -21.43 -11.22 19.69
N GLN A 419 -20.75 -12.29 20.13
CA GLN A 419 -20.11 -12.40 21.43
C GLN A 419 -19.63 -11.00 21.83
N LEU A 420 -20.29 -10.37 22.81
CA LEU A 420 -20.00 -8.99 23.22
C LEU A 420 -18.49 -8.91 23.37
N LYS A 421 -17.84 -8.19 22.45
CA LYS A 421 -16.40 -7.98 22.50
C LYS A 421 -16.15 -6.96 23.61
N PRO A 422 -15.17 -7.18 24.50
CA PRO A 422 -14.15 -8.22 24.44
C PRO A 422 -14.63 -9.62 24.86
N THR A 423 -13.98 -10.69 24.39
CA THR A 423 -14.21 -12.06 24.90
C THR A 423 -12.94 -12.77 25.35
N ILE A 424 -13.08 -13.81 26.16
CA ILE A 424 -11.95 -14.64 26.60
C ILE A 424 -11.32 -15.33 25.38
N HIS A 425 -10.00 -15.28 25.29
CA HIS A 425 -9.23 -16.02 24.30
C HIS A 425 -8.47 -17.17 24.97
N GLY A 426 -8.83 -18.42 24.64
CA GLY A 426 -8.23 -19.60 25.26
C GLY A 426 -8.81 -19.91 26.65
N HIS A 427 -7.97 -20.36 27.57
CA HIS A 427 -8.40 -20.79 28.92
C HIS A 427 -8.31 -19.66 29.95
N ARG A 428 -9.10 -19.77 31.03
CA ARG A 428 -8.94 -18.94 32.23
C ARG A 428 -7.61 -19.31 32.89
N GLY A 429 -6.67 -18.38 32.97
CA GLY A 429 -5.34 -18.64 33.51
C GLY A 429 -5.37 -18.90 35.02
N ALA A 430 -4.44 -19.73 35.51
CA ALA A 430 -4.19 -19.87 36.93
C ALA A 430 -3.53 -18.59 37.49
N ARG A 431 -3.91 -18.19 38.70
CA ARG A 431 -3.22 -17.09 39.41
C ARG A 431 -1.80 -17.56 39.77
N LYS A 432 -0.80 -16.69 39.59
CA LYS A 432 0.55 -16.97 40.11
C LYS A 432 0.49 -17.02 41.64
N ALA A 433 1.36 -17.81 42.28
CA ALA A 433 1.43 -17.86 43.74
C ALA A 433 1.67 -16.44 44.31
N GLY A 434 0.76 -15.98 45.18
CA GLY A 434 0.80 -14.63 45.77
C GLY A 434 0.18 -13.51 44.93
N GLU A 435 -0.39 -13.79 43.75
CA GLU A 435 -1.04 -12.77 42.91
C GLU A 435 -2.42 -12.37 43.46
N LEU A 436 -2.52 -11.15 44.00
CA LEU A 436 -3.73 -10.58 44.57
C LEU A 436 -4.60 -9.90 43.51
N VAL A 437 -5.92 -9.91 43.75
CA VAL A 437 -6.87 -9.12 42.96
C VAL A 437 -6.55 -7.63 43.15
N PRO A 438 -6.48 -6.82 42.07
CA PRO A 438 -6.23 -5.40 42.22
C PRO A 438 -7.24 -4.69 43.13
N VAL A 439 -6.74 -3.92 44.09
CA VAL A 439 -7.54 -3.17 45.09
C VAL A 439 -8.65 -2.32 44.45
N PRO A 440 -8.43 -1.59 43.33
CA PRO A 440 -9.51 -0.83 42.70
C PRO A 440 -10.68 -1.70 42.23
N LEU A 441 -10.44 -2.94 41.80
CA LEU A 441 -11.51 -3.85 41.40
C LEU A 441 -12.31 -4.35 42.61
N LEU A 442 -11.61 -4.72 43.70
CA LEU A 442 -12.26 -5.11 44.95
C LEU A 442 -13.11 -3.97 45.55
N ARG A 443 -12.62 -2.73 45.47
CA ARG A 443 -13.33 -1.54 45.96
C ARG A 443 -14.56 -1.22 45.12
N ASN A 444 -14.44 -1.30 43.79
CA ASN A 444 -15.51 -0.91 42.88
C ASN A 444 -16.55 -2.03 42.69
N PHE A 445 -16.18 -3.29 42.89
CA PHE A 445 -17.02 -4.47 42.67
C PHE A 445 -16.96 -5.46 43.85
N PRO A 446 -17.35 -5.04 45.07
CA PRO A 446 -17.15 -5.84 46.28
C PRO A 446 -17.98 -7.13 46.33
N THR A 447 -19.08 -7.20 45.56
CA THR A 447 -20.03 -8.33 45.55
C THR A 447 -19.91 -9.23 44.33
N LEU A 448 -19.08 -8.87 43.34
CA LEU A 448 -18.97 -9.61 42.09
C LEU A 448 -17.79 -10.59 42.13
N LEU A 449 -17.93 -11.71 41.42
CA LEU A 449 -16.84 -12.65 41.23
C LEU A 449 -15.76 -12.00 40.34
N ILE A 450 -14.51 -12.00 40.81
CA ILE A 450 -13.37 -11.46 40.08
C ILE A 450 -12.38 -12.58 39.77
N THR A 451 -12.24 -12.91 38.49
CA THR A 451 -11.42 -14.04 38.01
C THR A 451 -10.31 -13.55 37.10
N LYS A 452 -9.11 -14.11 37.23
CA LYS A 452 -8.01 -13.80 36.32
C LYS A 452 -8.27 -14.43 34.95
N VAL A 453 -7.90 -13.73 33.89
CA VAL A 453 -8.00 -14.20 32.50
C VAL A 453 -6.61 -14.12 31.88
N GLN A 454 -6.25 -15.12 31.07
CA GLN A 454 -4.92 -15.18 30.44
C GLN A 454 -4.82 -14.26 29.23
N ALA A 455 -5.88 -14.22 28.43
CA ALA A 455 -5.94 -13.43 27.22
C ALA A 455 -7.37 -13.02 26.91
N VAL A 456 -7.53 -11.83 26.35
CA VAL A 456 -8.82 -11.28 25.93
C VAL A 456 -8.72 -10.86 24.48
N LYS A 457 -9.65 -11.34 23.66
CA LYS A 457 -9.84 -10.96 22.27
C LYS A 457 -10.69 -9.69 22.22
N LEU A 458 -10.08 -8.56 21.88
CA LEU A 458 -10.78 -7.29 21.70
C LEU A 458 -11.58 -7.28 20.42
N ASP A 459 -11.01 -7.80 19.33
CA ASP A 459 -11.70 -7.98 18.05
C ASP A 459 -11.17 -9.19 17.27
N ASP A 460 -11.52 -9.33 15.99
CA ASP A 460 -11.11 -10.51 15.21
C ASP A 460 -9.60 -10.61 14.98
N LYS A 461 -8.87 -9.53 15.21
CA LYS A 461 -7.44 -9.37 14.94
C LYS A 461 -6.63 -9.08 16.21
N GLU A 462 -7.23 -8.45 17.22
CA GLU A 462 -6.53 -7.99 18.41
C GLU A 462 -6.79 -8.90 19.62
N VAL A 463 -5.70 -9.40 20.19
CA VAL A 463 -5.69 -10.18 21.42
C VAL A 463 -4.71 -9.54 22.40
N ILE A 464 -5.18 -9.23 23.61
CA ILE A 464 -4.36 -8.71 24.70
C ILE A 464 -4.05 -9.84 25.68
N ARG A 465 -2.80 -9.89 26.15
CA ARG A 465 -2.28 -10.84 27.15
C ARG A 465 -1.43 -10.12 28.18
N ASP A 466 -1.13 -10.79 29.30
CA ASP A 466 -0.06 -10.36 30.22
C ASP A 466 1.24 -10.11 29.41
N GLY A 467 1.89 -8.97 29.62
CA GLY A 467 3.10 -8.53 28.89
C GLY A 467 2.83 -7.75 27.60
N THR A 468 1.59 -7.69 27.11
CA THR A 468 1.28 -6.97 25.86
C THR A 468 1.41 -5.46 26.06
N PHE A 469 2.10 -4.78 25.13
CA PHE A 469 2.13 -3.33 25.09
C PHE A 469 0.93 -2.79 24.33
N VAL A 470 0.27 -1.78 24.89
CA VAL A 470 -0.94 -1.14 24.35
C VAL A 470 -0.77 0.38 24.32
N LEU A 471 -1.36 1.03 23.31
CA LEU A 471 -1.50 2.49 23.26
C LEU A 471 -2.90 2.86 23.74
N THR A 472 -3.01 3.59 24.84
CA THR A 472 -4.30 3.91 25.48
C THR A 472 -4.53 5.42 25.43
N GLN A 473 -5.64 5.86 24.85
CA GLN A 473 -5.98 7.29 24.75
C GLN A 473 -6.94 7.70 25.86
N TYR A 474 -6.65 8.86 26.48
CA TYR A 474 -7.48 9.46 27.52
C TYR A 474 -7.74 10.92 27.17
N ARG A 475 -8.83 11.51 27.68
CA ARG A 475 -9.09 12.96 27.49
C ARG A 475 -7.93 13.84 27.93
N MET A 476 -7.17 13.44 28.96
CA MET A 476 -6.00 14.17 29.46
C MET A 476 -4.73 13.90 28.65
N PHE A 477 -4.70 12.81 27.86
CA PHE A 477 -3.57 12.41 27.02
C PHE A 477 -4.08 12.10 25.61
N PRO A 478 -4.39 13.14 24.80
CA PRO A 478 -4.99 12.96 23.48
C PRO A 478 -4.09 12.17 22.53
N ASN A 479 -2.76 12.24 22.72
CA ASN A 479 -1.79 11.47 21.94
C ASN A 479 -1.60 10.03 22.45
N GLY A 480 -2.31 9.65 23.51
CA GLY A 480 -2.22 8.35 24.16
C GLY A 480 -1.01 8.18 25.09
N ILE A 481 -1.09 7.15 25.93
CA ILE A 481 0.01 6.65 26.77
C ILE A 481 0.28 5.19 26.40
N ILE A 482 1.57 4.85 26.30
CA ILE A 482 1.99 3.47 26.15
C ILE A 482 1.87 2.81 27.51
N GLY A 483 1.28 1.62 27.57
CA GLY A 483 1.20 0.82 28.77
C GLY A 483 1.53 -0.63 28.50
N CYS A 484 2.10 -1.32 29.49
CA CYS A 484 2.30 -2.75 29.48
C CYS A 484 1.21 -3.41 30.35
N VAL A 485 0.53 -4.42 29.83
CA VAL A 485 -0.51 -5.14 30.56
C VAL A 485 0.14 -6.08 31.58
N ASP A 486 -0.09 -5.85 32.86
CA ASP A 486 0.42 -6.72 33.94
C ASP A 486 -0.44 -7.96 34.11
N SER A 487 -1.76 -7.78 34.11
CA SER A 487 -2.74 -8.84 34.37
C SER A 487 -4.12 -8.45 33.85
N ILE A 488 -4.90 -9.43 33.42
CA ILE A 488 -6.29 -9.23 32.96
C ILE A 488 -7.26 -9.94 33.89
N TRP A 489 -8.39 -9.28 34.16
CA TRP A 489 -9.39 -9.70 35.12
C TRP A 489 -10.78 -9.58 34.51
N GLU A 490 -11.60 -10.62 34.69
CA GLU A 490 -13.03 -10.57 34.43
C GLU A 490 -13.77 -10.30 35.75
N VAL A 491 -14.72 -9.39 35.69
CA VAL A 491 -15.59 -9.01 36.82
C VAL A 491 -17.02 -9.37 36.45
N GLY A 492 -17.66 -10.23 37.25
CA GLY A 492 -19.01 -10.73 36.94
C GLY A 492 -19.02 -11.53 35.63
N ASN A 493 -19.86 -11.13 34.68
CA ASN A 493 -19.98 -11.77 33.36
C ASN A 493 -19.54 -10.81 32.24
N ASN A 494 -18.54 -11.19 31.45
CA ASN A 494 -18.09 -10.49 30.24
C ASN A 494 -17.66 -9.02 30.43
N GLN A 495 -17.28 -8.59 31.63
CA GLN A 495 -16.62 -7.30 31.84
C GLN A 495 -15.15 -7.51 32.14
N PHE A 496 -14.30 -7.01 31.24
CA PHE A 496 -12.85 -7.24 31.32
C PHE A 496 -12.12 -5.96 31.74
N TYR A 497 -11.13 -6.12 32.61
CA TYR A 497 -10.28 -5.06 33.12
C TYR A 497 -8.82 -5.49 33.05
N ALA A 498 -7.96 -4.61 32.58
CA ALA A 498 -6.51 -4.82 32.60
C ALA A 498 -5.88 -3.94 33.69
N LYS A 499 -4.98 -4.54 34.48
CA LYS A 499 -3.98 -3.77 35.23
C LYS A 499 -2.87 -3.41 34.27
N ILE A 500 -2.64 -2.13 34.08
CA ILE A 500 -1.68 -1.61 33.10
C ILE A 500 -0.62 -0.80 33.84
N GLN A 501 0.65 -1.09 33.56
CA GLN A 501 1.78 -0.24 33.93
C GLN A 501 2.01 0.78 32.84
N ARG A 502 1.85 2.06 33.16
CA ARG A 502 2.25 3.15 32.28
C ARG A 502 3.73 3.03 31.97
N CYS A 503 4.07 3.18 30.70
CA CYS A 503 5.42 3.25 30.21
C CYS A 503 5.75 4.67 29.76
N ILE A 504 6.92 5.17 30.16
CA ILE A 504 7.48 6.43 29.66
C ILE A 504 8.75 6.14 28.88
N LYS A 505 9.01 6.94 27.84
CA LYS A 505 10.28 6.91 27.12
C LYS A 505 11.35 7.54 28.02
N SER A 506 12.34 6.75 28.43
CA SER A 506 13.46 7.23 29.24
C SER A 506 14.71 7.56 28.40
N GLY A 507 14.77 7.09 27.15
CA GLY A 507 15.93 7.29 26.28
C GLY A 507 15.84 6.44 25.02
N THR A 508 16.99 6.26 24.38
CA THR A 508 17.19 5.34 23.24
C THR A 508 18.40 4.46 23.52
N GLN A 509 18.31 3.19 23.15
CA GLN A 509 19.46 2.28 23.24
C GLN A 509 20.52 2.70 22.21
N PRO A 510 21.79 2.87 22.61
CA PRO A 510 22.85 3.27 21.68
C PRO A 510 23.04 2.27 20.53
N GLU A 511 22.89 0.98 20.80
CA GLU A 511 23.26 -0.10 19.88
C GLU A 511 22.26 -0.28 18.72
N ASN A 512 20.98 0.02 18.94
CA ASN A 512 19.92 -0.22 17.96
C ASN A 512 18.94 0.95 17.79
N GLN A 513 19.18 2.07 18.49
CA GLN A 513 18.37 3.29 18.45
C GLN A 513 16.89 3.09 18.85
N MET A 514 16.56 1.96 19.45
CA MET A 514 15.20 1.67 19.93
C MET A 514 14.89 2.47 21.18
N ALA A 515 13.63 2.89 21.33
CA ALA A 515 13.19 3.62 22.51
C ALA A 515 13.21 2.73 23.76
N ILE A 516 13.86 3.21 24.82
CA ILE A 516 13.84 2.56 26.13
C ILE A 516 12.57 3.00 26.84
N LEU A 517 11.70 2.04 27.15
CA LEU A 517 10.47 2.26 27.91
C LEU A 517 10.67 1.81 29.36
N VAL A 518 10.45 2.71 30.31
CA VAL A 518 10.48 2.43 31.76
C VAL A 518 9.05 2.41 32.29
N ARG A 519 8.75 1.40 33.12
CA ARG A 519 7.45 1.24 33.78
C ARG A 519 7.41 2.11 35.04
N GLU A 520 6.35 2.89 35.21
CA GLU A 520 6.18 3.78 36.37
C GLU A 520 4.98 3.38 37.23
N LEU A 521 3.78 3.82 36.82
CA LEU A 521 2.56 3.78 37.62
C LEU A 521 1.61 2.73 37.08
N SER A 522 1.05 1.91 37.96
CA SER A 522 -0.02 0.98 37.60
C SER A 522 -1.40 1.63 37.77
N PHE A 523 -2.29 1.37 36.81
CA PHE A 523 -3.71 1.72 36.90
C PHE A 523 -4.58 0.58 36.38
N ILE A 524 -5.88 0.63 36.68
CA ILE A 524 -6.88 -0.31 36.16
C ILE A 524 -7.63 0.36 35.01
N MET A 525 -7.75 -0.36 33.90
CA MET A 525 -8.45 0.09 32.72
C MET A 525 -9.53 -0.93 32.35
N SER A 526 -10.74 -0.45 32.04
CA SER A 526 -11.76 -1.29 31.41
C SER A 526 -11.34 -1.56 29.98
N LEU A 527 -11.42 -2.82 29.55
CA LEU A 527 -11.21 -3.22 28.17
C LEU A 527 -12.53 -3.07 27.41
N HIS A 528 -12.57 -2.08 26.53
CA HIS A 528 -13.60 -1.85 25.52
C HIS A 528 -12.91 -1.37 24.24
N ARG A 529 -13.62 -1.45 23.11
CA ARG A 529 -13.08 -0.96 21.83
C ARG A 529 -13.01 0.57 21.81
#